data_AF-A0A9D9VBC6-F1
#
_entry.id   AF-A0A9D9VBC6-F1
#
_cell.length_a   1.000
_cell.length_b   1.000
_cell.length_c   1.000
_cell.angle_alpha   90.00
_cell.angle_beta   90.00
_cell.angle_gamma   90.00
#
_symmetry.space_group_name_H-M   'P 1'
#
loop_
_entity.id
_entity.type
_entity.pdbx_description
1 polymer ?
#
loop_
_entity_poly.entity_id
_entity_poly.type
_entity_poly.pdbx_seq_one_letter_code
_entity_poly.pdbx_strand_id
1 'polypeptide(L)' 'MLDIKFIRENADRVQKDAIDKGYKNVNIQDVLSLDSQRKSLSQEIDDLRTKRNQLSASMKNSGGR' A
#
# COMPACT_ATOMS: atom_id res chain seq x y z
N MET A 1 0.47 -13.71 13.27
CA MET A 1 0.86 -12.67 12.29
C MET A 1 0.82 -11.33 13.02
N LEU A 2 1.86 -10.51 12.96
CA LEU A 2 1.84 -9.16 13.55
C LEU A 2 1.02 -8.23 12.65
N ASP A 3 0.32 -7.26 13.25
CA ASP A 3 -0.39 -6.23 12.50
C ASP A 3 0.62 -5.30 11.82
N ILE A 4 0.39 -4.96 10.55
CA ILE A 4 1.21 -4.03 9.78
C ILE A 4 1.24 -2.63 10.44
N LYS A 5 0.16 -2.22 11.12
CA LYS A 5 0.14 -0.97 11.88
C LYS A 5 1.13 -1.01 13.04
N PHE A 6 1.11 -2.11 13.80
CA PHE A 6 2.02 -2.31 14.91
C PHE A 6 3.48 -2.34 14.45
N ILE A 7 3.77 -3.02 13.33
CA ILE A 7 5.11 -3.05 12.72
C ILE A 7 5.54 -1.64 12.30
N ARG A 8 4.63 -0.83 11.74
CA ARG A 8 4.94 0.54 11.30
C ARG A 8 5.21 1.48 12.48
N GLU A 9 4.47 1.35 13.56
CA GLU A 9 4.63 2.18 14.77
C GLU A 9 5.84 1.75 15.62
N ASN A 10 6.22 0.48 15.57
CA ASN A 10 7.26 -0.11 16.44
C ASN A 10 8.36 -0.82 15.63
N ALA A 11 8.71 -0.32 14.44
CA ALA A 11 9.62 -0.99 13.51
C ALA A 11 10.94 -1.42 14.18
N ASP A 12 11.57 -0.51 14.92
CA ASP A 12 12.84 -0.77 15.61
C ASP A 12 12.72 -1.84 16.69
N ARG A 13 11.61 -1.83 17.43
CA ARG A 13 11.35 -2.81 18.49
C ARG A 13 11.11 -4.18 17.89
N VAL A 14 10.29 -4.27 16.84
CA VAL A 14 10.01 -5.53 16.16
C VAL A 14 11.29 -6.08 15.52
N GLN A 15 12.17 -5.21 15.02
CA GLN A 15 13.46 -5.60 14.43
C GLN A 15 14.38 -6.22 15.49
N LYS A 16 14.50 -5.57 16.65
CA LYS A 16 15.26 -6.09 17.80
C LYS A 16 14.68 -7.41 18.29
N ASP A 17 13.37 -7.47 18.53
CA ASP A 17 12.70 -8.68 18.98
C ASP A 17 12.86 -9.85 17.99
N ALA A 18 12.93 -9.57 16.69
CA ALA A 18 13.19 -10.57 15.65
C ALA A 18 14.64 -11.09 15.74
N ILE A 19 15.62 -10.19 15.88
CA ILE A 19 17.03 -10.54 16.04
C ILE A 19 17.25 -11.35 17.33
N ASP A 20 16.66 -10.92 18.44
CA ASP A 20 16.78 -11.57 19.76
C ASP A 20 16.17 -12.97 19.75
N LYS A 21 15.12 -13.19 18.94
CA LYS A 21 14.54 -14.52 18.68
C LYS A 21 15.33 -15.37 17.69
N GLY A 22 16.44 -14.87 17.17
CA GLY A 22 17.34 -15.58 16.25
C GLY A 22 16.96 -15.46 14.77
N TYR A 23 16.02 -14.58 14.40
CA TYR A 23 15.68 -14.33 13.01
C TYR A 23 16.70 -13.36 12.39
N LYS A 24 17.73 -13.92 11.74
CA LYS A 24 18.87 -13.15 11.20
C LYS A 24 18.57 -12.39 9.91
N ASN A 25 17.52 -12.76 9.18
CA ASN A 25 17.26 -12.27 7.82
C ASN A 25 15.96 -11.45 7.72
N VAL A 26 15.41 -10.99 8.84
CA VAL A 26 14.20 -10.17 8.83
C VAL A 26 14.62 -8.72 8.66
N ASN A 27 14.26 -8.12 7.53
CA ASN A 27 14.42 -6.68 7.29
C ASN A 27 13.04 -6.03 7.29
N ILE A 28 12.68 -5.43 8.42
CA ILE A 28 11.39 -4.75 8.58
C ILE A 28 11.29 -3.51 7.69
N GLN A 29 12.43 -2.85 7.44
CA GLN A 29 12.46 -1.68 6.58
C GLN A 29 12.03 -2.04 5.15
N ASP A 30 12.48 -3.18 4.63
CA ASP A 30 12.08 -3.67 3.30
C ASP A 30 10.57 -3.95 3.26
N VAL A 31 10.03 -4.58 4.30
CA VAL A 31 8.58 -4.85 4.41
C VAL A 31 7.77 -3.55 4.40
N LEU A 32 8.22 -2.54 5.15
CA LEU A 32 7.57 -1.22 5.19
C LEU A 32 7.67 -0.48 3.86
N SER A 33 8.78 -0.65 3.14
CA SER A 33 8.96 -0.08 1.80
C SER A 33 7.98 -0.68 0.79
N LEU A 34 7.82 -2.01 0.81
CA LEU A 34 6.89 -2.73 -0.05
C LEU A 34 5.43 -2.38 0.27
N ASP A 35 5.09 -2.25 1.55
CA ASP A 35 3.76 -1.81 1.97
C ASP A 35 3.46 -0.38 1.49
N SER A 36 4.45 0.51 1.54
CA SER A 36 4.33 1.88 1.03
C SER A 36 4.13 1.91 -0.49
N GLN A 37 4.88 1.11 -1.24
CA GLN A 37 4.71 0.96 -2.69
C GLN A 37 3.33 0.38 -3.05
N ARG A 38 2.86 -0.62 -2.29
CA ARG A 38 1.53 -1.18 -2.49
C ARG A 38 0.45 -0.12 -2.28
N LYS A 39 0.61 0.73 -1.26
CA LYS A 39 -0.35 1.81 -0.97
C LYS A 39 -0.37 2.86 -2.08
N SER A 40 0.78 3.26 -2.60
CA SER A 40 0.85 4.21 -3.72
C SER A 40 0.22 3.65 -4.99
N LEU A 41 0.52 2.39 -5.33
CA LEU A 41 -0.07 1.73 -6.51
C LEU A 41 -1.58 1.57 -6.37
N SER A 42 -2.08 1.24 -5.17
CA SER A 42 -3.52 1.15 -4.92
C SER A 42 -4.21 2.50 -5.15
N GLN A 43 -3.61 3.59 -4.67
CA GLN A 43 -4.13 4.95 -4.89
C GLN A 43 -4.15 5.29 -6.39
N GLU A 44 -3.08 4.99 -7.12
CA GLU A 44 -3.00 5.25 -8.56
C GLU A 44 -4.06 4.46 -9.34
N ILE A 45 -4.30 3.21 -8.97
CA ILE A 45 -5.37 2.39 -9.56
C ILE A 45 -6.74 3.03 -9.33
N ASP A 46 -7.03 3.49 -8.11
CA ASP A 46 -8.31 4.12 -7.80
C ASP A 46 -8.49 5.47 -8.50
N ASP A 47 -7.42 6.24 -8.65
CA ASP A 47 -7.41 7.48 -9.44
C ASP A 47 -7.67 7.19 -10.92
N LEU A 48 -7.02 6.16 -11.49
CA LEU A 48 -7.24 5.74 -12.88
C LEU A 48 -8.67 5.24 -13.11
N ARG A 49 -9.22 4.46 -12.18
CA ARG A 49 -10.63 4.02 -12.22
C ARG A 49 -11.58 5.20 -12.19
N THR A 50 -11.30 6.20 -11.34
CA THR A 50 -12.10 7.42 -11.22
C THR A 50 -12.06 8.22 -12.52
N LYS A 51 -10.87 8.46 -13.09
CA LYS A 51 -10.69 9.13 -14.38
C LYS A 51 -11.42 8.41 -15.51
N ARG A 52 -11.30 7.09 -15.58
CA ARG A 52 -12.01 6.26 -16.59
C ARG A 52 -13.52 6.43 -16.47
N ASN A 53 -14.07 6.34 -15.25
CA ASN A 53 -15.50 6.46 -15.02
C ASN A 53 -16.01 7.88 -15.37
N GLN A 54 -15.24 8.92 -15.05
CA GLN A 54 -15.55 10.30 -15.43
C GLN A 54 -15.60 10.46 -16.95
N LEU A 55 -14.59 9.97 -17.68
CA LEU A 55 -14.55 10.03 -19.15
C LEU A 55 -15.73 9.28 -19.78
N SER A 56 -16.04 8.07 -19.30
CA SER A 56 -17.19 7.30 -19.78
C SER A 56 -18.52 8.03 -19.51
N ALA A 57 -18.67 8.67 -18.35
CA ALA A 57 -19.86 9.46 -18.03
C ALA A 57 -19.99 10.70 -18.93
N SER A 58 -18.89 11.41 -19.17
CA SER A 58 -18.86 12.56 -20.09
C SER A 58 -19.25 12.16 -21.51
N MET A 59 -18.71 11.06 -22.03
CA MET A 59 -19.04 10.57 -23.38
C MET A 59 -20.50 10.14 -23.52
N LYS A 60 -21.06 9.50 -22.49
CA LYS A 60 -22.48 9.11 -22.47
C LYS A 60 -23.42 10.32 -22.50
N ASN A 61 -23.02 11.44 -21.88
CA ASN A 61 -23.83 12.65 -21.83
C ASN A 61 -23.77 13.46 -23.14
N SER A 62 -22.71 13.31 -23.94
CA SER A 62 -22.55 14.00 -25.24
C SER A 62 -23.17 13.27 -26.44
N GLY A 63 -23.48 11.98 -26.32
CA GLY A 63 -24.06 11.15 -27.39
C GLY A 63 -25.59 11.06 -27.41
N GLY A 64 -26.28 11.76 -26.50
CA GLY A 64 -27.74 11.80 -26.44
C GLY A 64 -28.31 13.01 -27.17
N ARG A 65 -28.34 12.95 -28.50
CA ARG A 65 -29.22 13.74 -29.38
C ARG A 65 -29.78 12.83 -30.45
#